data_AF-A0A523ZL81-F1
#
_entry.id   AF-A0A523ZL81-F1
#
_cell.length_a   1.000
_cell.length_b   1.000
_cell.length_c   1.000
_cell.angle_alpha   90.00
_cell.angle_beta   90.00
_cell.angle_gamma   90.00
#
_symmetry.space_group_name_H-M   'P 1'
#
loop_
_entity.id
_entity.type
_entity.pdbx_description
1 polymer ?
#
loop_
_entity_poly.entity_id
_entity_poly.type
_entity_poly.pdbx_seq_one_letter_code
_entity_poly.pdbx_strand_id
1 'polypeptide(L)'
;MSNRKFSKLPNGMREALEKKVRGKVSKVDWLPEGYEPRKGQMEFISSASKAIKTNDILLVSAPCGIGKSLASLLAVLPQLGENKLLICFRTRNQLHIYLKELRALGSNSSAVSFFSKQDMCPLRMKGELSYFDFLEECRRLKDNCESSIKPYCKFYWNINRRKKEVEELALDCARKILAPREAVRWMARHGFCAYEAL
;
A
#
# COMPACT_ATOMS: atom_id res chain seq x y z
N MET A 1 -6.74 -43.38 8.45
CA MET A 1 -7.18 -44.34 7.40
C MET A 1 -8.29 -43.69 6.58
N SER A 2 -8.26 -43.87 5.26
CA SER A 2 -9.14 -43.27 4.23
C SER A 2 -8.91 -41.77 4.01
N ASN A 3 -8.44 -41.27 2.86
CA ASN A 3 -9.05 -41.42 1.54
C ASN A 3 -8.00 -41.47 0.42
N ARG A 4 -7.73 -42.68 -0.07
CA ARG A 4 -7.21 -42.93 -1.41
C ARG A 4 -8.33 -42.67 -2.43
N LYS A 5 -8.60 -41.42 -2.82
CA LYS A 5 -9.54 -41.11 -3.94
C LYS A 5 -9.18 -39.85 -4.76
N PHE A 6 -7.90 -39.63 -5.07
CA PHE A 6 -7.50 -38.63 -6.09
C PHE A 6 -6.68 -39.21 -7.25
N SER A 7 -6.41 -40.52 -7.25
CA SER A 7 -5.61 -41.20 -8.28
C SER A 7 -6.42 -41.86 -9.41
N LYS A 8 -7.76 -41.69 -9.43
CA LYS A 8 -8.63 -42.29 -10.46
C LYS A 8 -9.68 -41.32 -11.00
N LEU A 9 -9.23 -40.15 -11.48
CA LEU A 9 -10.08 -39.28 -12.31
C LEU A 9 -9.58 -39.38 -13.76
N PRO A 10 -10.46 -39.65 -14.75
CA PRO A 10 -10.09 -39.69 -16.16
C PRO A 10 -9.41 -38.38 -16.58
N ASN A 11 -8.37 -38.46 -17.42
CA ASN A 11 -7.56 -37.29 -17.82
C ASN A 11 -8.41 -36.09 -18.33
N GLY A 12 -9.50 -36.35 -19.06
CA GLY A 12 -10.40 -35.30 -19.54
C GLY A 12 -11.20 -34.57 -18.45
N MET A 13 -11.40 -35.18 -17.28
CA MET A 13 -12.12 -34.58 -16.16
C MET A 13 -11.22 -33.67 -15.32
N ARG A 14 -9.91 -33.98 -15.24
CA ARG A 14 -8.89 -33.09 -14.67
C ARG A 14 -8.69 -31.87 -15.56
N GLU A 15 -8.57 -32.05 -16.87
CA GLU A 15 -8.50 -30.93 -17.82
C GLU A 15 -9.77 -30.07 -17.81
N ALA A 16 -10.96 -30.66 -17.64
CA ALA A 16 -12.20 -29.90 -17.51
C ALA A 16 -12.25 -29.10 -16.20
N LEU A 17 -11.78 -29.65 -15.07
CA LEU A 17 -11.69 -28.91 -13.81
C LEU A 17 -10.60 -27.82 -13.87
N GLU A 18 -9.45 -28.09 -14.46
CA GLU A 18 -8.38 -27.11 -14.69
C GLU A 18 -8.84 -26.01 -15.66
N LYS A 19 -9.57 -26.33 -16.73
CA LYS A 19 -10.18 -25.37 -17.65
C LYS A 19 -11.33 -24.59 -17.01
N LYS A 20 -12.09 -25.17 -16.08
CA LYS A 20 -13.20 -24.48 -15.39
C LYS A 20 -12.70 -23.59 -14.24
N VAL A 21 -11.57 -23.94 -13.63
CA VAL A 21 -10.82 -23.07 -12.70
C VAL A 21 -10.10 -21.95 -13.47
N ARG A 22 -9.44 -22.26 -14.60
CA ARG A 22 -8.86 -21.26 -15.51
C ARG A 22 -9.92 -20.36 -16.16
N GLY A 23 -11.10 -20.88 -16.46
CA GLY A 23 -12.20 -20.15 -17.11
C GLY A 23 -12.99 -19.21 -16.18
N LYS A 24 -12.78 -19.27 -14.86
CA LYS A 24 -13.35 -18.32 -13.89
C LYS A 24 -12.34 -17.27 -13.39
N VAL A 25 -11.06 -17.42 -13.73
CA VAL A 25 -10.04 -16.40 -13.52
C VAL A 25 -9.86 -15.69 -14.86
N SER A 26 -10.74 -14.73 -15.13
CA SER A 26 -10.61 -13.82 -16.26
C SER A 26 -9.20 -13.20 -16.25
N LYS A 27 -8.44 -13.43 -17.33
CA LYS A 27 -7.19 -12.77 -17.74
C LYS A 27 -6.35 -12.17 -16.60
N VAL A 28 -5.31 -12.91 -16.22
CA VAL A 28 -4.37 -12.51 -15.18
C VAL A 28 -3.37 -11.49 -15.73
N ASP A 29 -3.83 -10.25 -15.96
CA ASP A 29 -2.97 -9.10 -16.35
C ASP A 29 -2.19 -8.52 -15.15
N TRP A 30 -2.34 -9.12 -13.97
CA TRP A 30 -1.71 -8.66 -12.72
C TRP A 30 -0.53 -9.51 -12.26
N LEU A 31 -0.18 -10.61 -12.94
CA LEU A 31 0.99 -11.38 -12.52
C LEU A 31 2.27 -10.82 -13.14
N PRO A 32 3.37 -10.71 -12.38
CA PRO A 32 4.67 -10.41 -12.96
C PRO A 32 5.03 -11.44 -14.03
N GLU A 33 5.72 -11.00 -15.08
CA GLU A 33 6.16 -11.90 -16.15
C GLU A 33 7.00 -13.06 -15.60
N GLY A 34 6.69 -14.28 -16.04
CA GLY A 34 7.36 -15.50 -15.60
C GLY A 34 7.06 -15.93 -14.16
N TYR A 35 6.11 -15.29 -13.47
CA TYR A 35 5.73 -15.68 -12.11
C TYR A 35 4.67 -16.79 -12.09
N GLU A 36 5.02 -17.93 -11.47
CA GLU A 36 4.08 -19.02 -11.21
C GLU A 36 3.55 -18.98 -9.76
N PRO A 37 2.24 -18.74 -9.53
CA PRO A 37 1.67 -18.75 -8.20
C PRO A 37 1.71 -20.14 -7.55
N ARG A 38 2.08 -20.17 -6.27
CA ARG A 38 2.06 -21.42 -5.48
C ARG A 38 0.63 -21.80 -5.12
N LYS A 39 0.37 -23.10 -4.94
CA LYS A 39 -0.95 -23.63 -4.56
C LYS A 39 -1.59 -22.87 -3.37
N GLY A 40 -0.84 -22.64 -2.30
CA GLY A 40 -1.37 -21.92 -1.13
C GLY A 40 -1.62 -20.42 -1.37
N GLN A 41 -0.94 -19.79 -2.34
CA GLN A 41 -1.28 -18.44 -2.77
C GLN A 41 -2.60 -18.43 -3.54
N MET A 42 -2.82 -19.41 -4.42
CA MET A 42 -4.08 -19.54 -5.15
C MET A 42 -5.28 -19.76 -4.22
N GLU A 43 -5.10 -20.59 -3.18
CA GLU A 43 -6.11 -20.81 -2.14
C GLU A 43 -6.40 -19.52 -1.35
N PHE A 44 -5.36 -18.78 -0.97
CA PHE A 44 -5.50 -17.45 -0.37
C PHE A 44 -6.29 -16.53 -1.28
N ILE A 45 -5.84 -16.33 -2.52
CA ILE A 45 -6.42 -15.39 -3.48
C ILE A 45 -7.89 -15.72 -3.70
N SER A 46 -8.24 -16.99 -3.89
CA SER A 46 -9.62 -17.42 -4.07
C SER A 46 -10.49 -17.10 -2.84
N SER A 47 -9.97 -17.35 -1.64
CA SER A 47 -10.70 -17.11 -0.38
C SER A 47 -10.91 -15.61 -0.13
N ALA A 48 -9.85 -14.82 -0.29
CA ALA A 48 -9.89 -13.36 -0.18
C ALA A 48 -10.81 -12.73 -1.23
N SER A 49 -10.73 -13.21 -2.48
CA SER A 49 -11.58 -12.72 -3.56
C SER A 49 -13.06 -12.97 -3.28
N LYS A 50 -13.39 -14.14 -2.70
CA LYS A 50 -14.77 -14.45 -2.28
C LYS A 50 -15.24 -13.49 -1.18
N ALA A 51 -14.44 -13.33 -0.12
CA ALA A 51 -14.78 -12.47 1.01
C ALA A 51 -15.01 -11.01 0.59
N ILE A 52 -14.19 -10.48 -0.33
CA ILE A 52 -14.38 -9.13 -0.88
C ILE A 52 -15.72 -9.02 -1.63
N LYS A 53 -16.06 -10.01 -2.45
CA LYS A 53 -17.33 -10.02 -3.21
C LYS A 53 -18.56 -10.15 -2.32
N THR A 54 -18.44 -10.81 -1.17
CA THR A 54 -19.54 -10.99 -0.22
C THR A 54 -19.56 -9.96 0.90
N ASN A 55 -18.61 -9.00 0.91
CA ASN A 55 -18.41 -8.02 1.99
C ASN A 55 -18.19 -8.67 3.37
N ASP A 56 -17.48 -9.80 3.41
CA ASP A 56 -17.17 -10.56 4.62
C ASP A 56 -15.77 -10.27 5.19
N ILE A 57 -15.59 -10.59 6.46
CA ILE A 57 -14.28 -10.59 7.12
C ILE A 57 -13.60 -11.95 6.89
N LEU A 58 -12.39 -11.93 6.34
CA LEU A 58 -11.56 -13.12 6.18
C LEU A 58 -10.39 -13.15 7.18
N LEU A 59 -10.29 -14.23 7.94
CA LEU A 59 -9.12 -14.54 8.76
C LEU A 59 -8.29 -15.65 8.09
N VAL A 60 -7.01 -15.40 7.84
CA VAL A 60 -6.11 -16.36 7.20
C VAL A 60 -4.91 -16.68 8.08
N SER A 61 -4.67 -17.96 8.33
CA SER A 61 -3.39 -18.46 8.85
C SER A 61 -2.56 -19.01 7.70
N ALA A 62 -1.40 -18.41 7.45
CA ALA A 62 -0.51 -18.85 6.38
C ALA A 62 0.97 -18.70 6.78
N PRO A 63 1.83 -19.66 6.40
CA PRO A 63 3.24 -19.69 6.80
C PRO A 63 4.03 -18.50 6.25
N CYS A 64 5.16 -18.20 6.88
CA CYS A 64 6.10 -17.19 6.38
C CYS A 64 6.67 -17.60 5.02
N GLY A 65 7.02 -16.61 4.19
CA GLY A 65 7.63 -16.87 2.87
C GLY A 65 6.69 -17.39 1.78
N ILE A 66 5.41 -17.70 2.08
CA ILE A 66 4.43 -18.13 1.07
C ILE A 66 4.07 -17.03 0.06
N GLY A 67 4.38 -15.76 0.36
CA GLY A 67 4.01 -14.59 -0.43
C GLY A 67 2.61 -14.07 -0.10
N LYS A 68 2.32 -13.87 1.20
CA LYS A 68 1.04 -13.34 1.69
C LYS A 68 0.73 -11.95 1.16
N SER A 69 1.74 -11.08 1.09
CA SER A 69 1.59 -9.69 0.64
C SER A 69 1.22 -9.64 -0.85
N LEU A 70 1.95 -10.36 -1.71
CA LEU A 70 1.57 -10.47 -3.11
C LEU A 70 0.18 -11.11 -3.30
N ALA A 71 -0.13 -12.18 -2.55
CA ALA A 71 -1.44 -12.83 -2.63
C ALA A 71 -2.60 -11.92 -2.21
N SER A 72 -2.42 -11.07 -1.19
CA SER A 72 -3.46 -10.10 -0.80
C SER A 72 -3.65 -9.02 -1.86
N LEU A 73 -2.56 -8.50 -2.45
CA LEU A 73 -2.63 -7.54 -3.56
C LEU A 73 -3.35 -8.13 -4.77
N LEU A 74 -2.98 -9.34 -5.19
CA LEU A 74 -3.60 -10.03 -6.33
C LEU A 74 -5.08 -10.38 -6.11
N ALA A 75 -5.53 -10.50 -4.85
CA ALA A 75 -6.94 -10.71 -4.53
C ALA A 75 -7.75 -9.42 -4.58
N VAL A 76 -7.15 -8.27 -4.23
CA VAL A 76 -7.87 -6.99 -4.11
C VAL A 76 -7.83 -6.21 -5.42
N LEU A 77 -6.64 -6.00 -5.99
CA LEU A 77 -6.42 -5.05 -7.09
C LEU A 77 -7.31 -5.31 -8.32
N PRO A 78 -7.54 -6.56 -8.77
CA PRO A 78 -8.38 -6.82 -9.95
C PRO A 78 -9.86 -6.42 -9.79
N GLN A 79 -10.32 -6.24 -8.56
CA GLN A 79 -11.72 -5.93 -8.25
C GLN A 79 -11.87 -4.67 -7.39
N LEU A 80 -10.81 -3.87 -7.28
CA LEU A 80 -10.80 -2.66 -6.48
C LEU A 80 -11.73 -1.58 -7.08
N GLY A 81 -11.72 -1.43 -8.41
CA GLY A 81 -12.48 -0.39 -9.11
C GLY A 81 -12.08 1.01 -8.62
N GLU A 82 -13.07 1.84 -8.30
CA GLU A 82 -12.89 3.19 -7.73
C GLU A 82 -12.63 3.18 -6.21
N ASN A 83 -12.66 2.02 -5.56
CA ASN A 83 -12.42 1.93 -4.12
C ASN A 83 -10.93 2.12 -3.79
N LYS A 84 -10.63 2.38 -2.51
CA LYS A 84 -9.27 2.52 -2.01
C LYS A 84 -8.90 1.31 -1.14
N LEU A 85 -7.66 0.84 -1.28
CA LEU A 85 -7.10 -0.21 -0.43
C LEU A 85 -6.24 0.42 0.68
N LEU A 86 -6.63 0.18 1.93
CA LEU A 86 -5.81 0.50 3.10
C LEU A 86 -5.03 -0.74 3.56
N ILE A 87 -3.71 -0.61 3.62
CA ILE A 87 -2.81 -1.69 4.08
C ILE A 87 -2.16 -1.28 5.40
N CYS A 88 -2.49 -2.00 6.46
CA CYS A 88 -1.88 -1.81 7.78
C CYS A 88 -0.71 -2.80 7.96
N PHE A 89 0.39 -2.31 8.53
CA PHE A 89 1.58 -3.10 8.80
C PHE A 89 2.10 -2.81 10.22
N ARG A 90 2.74 -3.82 10.82
CA ARG A 90 3.36 -3.70 12.15
C ARG A 90 4.75 -3.08 12.07
N THR A 91 5.49 -3.32 10.98
CA THR A 91 6.89 -2.87 10.85
C THR A 91 7.16 -2.15 9.53
N ARG A 92 8.18 -1.28 9.54
CA ARG A 92 8.63 -0.56 8.32
C ARG A 92 9.10 -1.51 7.21
N ASN A 93 9.65 -2.67 7.56
CA ASN A 93 10.09 -3.67 6.58
C ASN A 93 8.89 -4.27 5.83
N GLN A 94 7.76 -4.49 6.51
CA GLN A 94 6.53 -4.97 5.87
C GLN A 94 6.00 -3.97 4.84
N LEU A 95 6.02 -2.67 5.15
CA LEU A 95 5.69 -1.63 4.16
C LEU A 95 6.56 -1.75 2.90
N HIS A 96 7.88 -1.91 3.06
CA HIS A 96 8.79 -1.98 1.92
C HIS A 96 8.51 -3.18 1.00
N ILE A 97 8.05 -4.30 1.56
CA ILE A 97 7.60 -5.47 0.78
C ILE A 97 6.42 -5.08 -0.10
N TYR A 98 5.38 -4.46 0.46
CA TYR A 98 4.21 -4.01 -0.32
C TYR A 98 4.57 -2.98 -1.39
N LEU A 99 5.42 -1.99 -1.08
CA LEU A 99 5.85 -1.00 -2.07
C LEU A 99 6.66 -1.64 -3.20
N LYS A 100 7.45 -2.68 -2.92
CA LYS A 100 8.19 -3.43 -3.94
C LYS A 100 7.24 -4.23 -4.82
N GLU A 101 6.28 -4.94 -4.22
CA GLU A 101 5.29 -5.75 -4.94
C GLU A 101 4.39 -4.86 -5.82
N LEU A 102 3.85 -3.76 -5.28
CA LEU A 102 3.05 -2.80 -6.05
C LEU A 102 3.79 -2.24 -7.27
N ARG A 103 5.08 -1.90 -7.11
CA ARG A 103 5.92 -1.47 -8.23
C ARG A 103 6.14 -2.57 -9.26
N ALA A 104 6.34 -3.82 -8.82
CA ALA A 104 6.55 -4.96 -9.70
C ALA A 104 5.28 -5.36 -10.47
N LEU A 105 4.10 -5.09 -9.93
CA LEU A 105 2.83 -5.35 -10.60
C LEU A 105 2.57 -4.44 -11.80
N GLY A 106 3.36 -3.37 -12.01
CA GLY A 106 3.37 -2.56 -13.23
C GLY A 106 2.07 -1.80 -13.56
N SER A 107 1.02 -1.99 -12.78
CA SER A 107 -0.28 -1.35 -12.94
C SER A 107 -0.20 0.18 -12.76
N ASN A 108 -1.13 0.91 -13.38
CA ASN A 108 -1.38 2.36 -13.14
C ASN A 108 -1.89 2.66 -11.70
N SER A 109 -1.40 1.92 -10.71
CA SER A 109 -1.75 2.09 -9.31
C SER A 109 -1.00 3.29 -8.74
N SER A 110 -1.75 4.17 -8.08
CA SER A 110 -1.18 5.24 -7.26
C SER A 110 -1.23 4.80 -5.80
N ALA A 111 -0.11 4.89 -5.09
CA ALA A 111 -0.05 4.49 -3.69
C ALA A 111 0.73 5.51 -2.87
N VAL A 112 0.11 5.95 -1.77
CA VAL A 112 0.74 6.79 -0.76
C VAL A 112 1.05 5.95 0.46
N SER A 113 2.21 6.18 1.07
CA SER A 113 2.59 5.57 2.33
C SER A 113 3.05 6.64 3.31
N PHE A 114 2.64 6.49 4.57
CA PHE A 114 2.96 7.45 5.62
C PHE A 114 3.40 6.73 6.90
N PHE A 115 4.18 7.46 7.71
CA PHE A 115 4.56 7.11 9.07
C PHE A 115 4.01 8.18 10.02
N SER A 116 4.48 8.19 11.27
CA SER A 116 4.15 9.25 12.22
C SER A 116 4.53 10.63 11.70
N LYS A 117 3.85 11.66 12.21
CA LYS A 117 4.15 13.06 11.87
C LYS A 117 5.60 13.43 12.20
N GLN A 118 6.11 12.94 13.33
CA GLN A 118 7.51 13.13 13.72
C GLN A 118 8.45 12.45 12.71
N ASP A 119 8.12 11.25 12.24
CA ASP A 119 8.92 10.54 11.25
C ASP A 119 8.94 11.20 9.87
N MET A 120 7.92 11.97 9.55
CA MET A 120 7.77 12.63 8.25
C MET A 120 8.06 14.13 8.30
N CYS A 121 8.44 14.66 9.46
CA CYS A 121 8.69 16.09 9.62
C CYS A 121 9.98 16.53 8.90
N PRO A 122 9.89 17.48 7.95
CA PRO A 122 11.06 17.99 7.23
C PRO A 122 11.93 18.94 8.07
N LEU A 123 11.41 19.49 9.17
CA LEU A 123 12.17 20.33 10.11
C LEU A 123 13.18 19.53 10.93
N ARG A 124 13.20 18.19 10.80
CA ARG A 124 14.14 17.30 11.48
C ARG A 124 14.17 17.46 13.00
N MET A 125 13.06 17.86 13.63
CA MET A 125 12.85 17.83 15.09
C MET A 125 12.82 16.40 15.69
N LYS A 126 13.42 15.43 14.98
CA LYS A 126 13.47 14.03 15.38
C LYS A 126 14.53 13.88 16.46
N GLY A 127 14.13 13.41 17.63
CA GLY A 127 15.03 13.09 18.74
C GLY A 127 15.32 14.23 19.70
N GLU A 128 14.90 15.46 19.40
CA GLU A 128 15.00 16.61 20.32
C GLU A 128 13.82 16.67 21.30
N LEU A 129 12.68 16.11 20.91
CA LEU A 129 11.42 16.17 21.64
C LEU A 129 10.81 14.78 21.78
N SER A 130 10.08 14.58 22.88
CA SER A 130 9.13 13.47 22.97
C SER A 130 8.11 13.56 21.84
N TYR A 131 7.43 12.46 21.51
CA TYR A 131 6.42 12.48 20.45
C TYR A 131 5.28 13.47 20.76
N PHE A 132 4.89 13.59 22.04
CA PHE A 132 3.84 14.50 22.47
C PHE A 132 4.28 15.96 22.34
N ASP A 133 5.46 16.32 22.84
CA ASP A 133 5.99 17.68 22.73
C ASP A 133 6.20 18.07 21.28
N PHE A 134 6.63 17.12 20.44
CA PHE A 134 6.71 17.33 18.99
C PHE A 134 5.34 17.67 18.39
N LEU A 135 4.26 17.00 18.81
CA LEU A 135 2.92 17.28 18.28
C LEU A 135 2.42 18.67 18.69
N GLU A 136 2.64 19.06 19.94
CA GLU A 136 2.28 20.39 20.46
C GLU A 136 3.07 21.49 19.74
N GLU A 137 4.39 21.30 19.60
CA GLU A 137 5.24 22.25 18.89
C GLU A 137 4.88 22.32 17.40
N CYS A 138 4.56 21.19 16.77
CA CYS A 138 4.09 21.17 15.40
C CYS A 138 2.75 21.90 15.24
N ARG A 139 1.82 21.77 16.20
CA ARG A 139 0.55 22.52 16.20
C ARG A 139 0.83 24.02 16.32
N ARG A 140 1.60 24.43 17.32
CA ARG A 140 1.99 25.83 17.56
C ARG A 140 2.61 26.47 16.31
N LEU A 141 3.52 25.78 15.63
CA LEU A 141 4.16 26.28 14.40
C LEU A 141 3.19 26.41 13.22
N LYS A 142 2.11 25.61 13.17
CA LYS A 142 1.04 25.74 12.16
C LYS A 142 0.13 26.92 12.47
N ASP A 143 -0.31 27.06 13.72
CA ASP A 143 -1.17 28.17 14.16
C ASP A 143 -0.46 29.53 13.94
N ASN A 144 0.85 29.56 14.20
CA ASN A 144 1.70 30.70 13.90
C ASN A 144 1.78 31.07 12.41
N CYS A 145 1.53 30.12 11.49
CA CYS A 145 1.42 30.43 10.07
C CYS A 145 0.18 31.29 9.78
N GLU A 146 -0.95 30.98 10.41
CA GLU A 146 -2.21 31.71 10.23
C GLU A 146 -2.10 33.14 10.75
N SER A 147 -1.43 33.31 11.89
CA SER A 147 -1.20 34.63 12.51
C SER A 147 0.04 35.36 11.98
N SER A 148 0.81 34.75 11.05
CA SER A 148 2.10 35.26 10.56
C SER A 148 3.13 35.58 11.67
N ILE A 149 3.04 34.89 12.81
CA ILE A 149 3.93 35.04 13.97
C ILE A 149 5.15 34.13 13.80
N LYS A 150 6.36 34.63 14.08
CA LYS A 150 7.57 33.79 14.07
C LYS A 150 7.83 33.15 15.45
N PRO A 151 8.38 31.93 15.53
CA PRO A 151 8.68 31.02 14.40
C PRO A 151 7.42 30.30 13.89
N TYR A 152 7.38 29.98 12.59
CA TYR A 152 6.29 29.22 11.97
C TYR A 152 6.83 28.12 11.03
N CYS A 153 6.02 27.12 10.72
CA CYS A 153 6.43 26.03 9.83
C CYS A 153 6.37 26.46 8.35
N LYS A 154 7.50 26.86 7.77
CA LYS A 154 7.59 27.25 6.35
C LYS A 154 7.06 26.18 5.37
N PHE A 155 7.25 24.91 5.70
CA PHE A 155 6.83 23.79 4.86
C PHE A 155 5.32 23.63 4.80
N TYR A 156 4.63 23.86 5.92
CA TYR A 156 3.17 23.89 5.99
C TYR A 156 2.62 25.16 5.34
N TRP A 157 3.22 26.32 5.65
CA TRP A 157 2.81 27.60 5.06
C TRP A 157 2.80 27.58 3.53
N ASN A 158 3.80 26.95 2.93
CA ASN A 158 3.91 26.83 1.48
C ASN A 158 2.77 26.02 0.85
N ILE A 159 2.19 25.03 1.56
CA ILE A 159 1.05 24.25 1.06
C ILE A 159 -0.14 25.18 0.79
N ASN A 160 -0.44 26.07 1.74
CA ASN A 160 -1.56 27.01 1.62
C ASN A 160 -1.36 28.02 0.49
N ARG A 161 -0.11 28.42 0.20
CA ARG A 161 0.24 29.42 -0.82
C ARG A 161 0.40 28.84 -2.22
N ARG A 162 0.78 27.57 -2.34
CA ARG A 162 1.16 26.92 -3.61
C ARG A 162 0.41 25.60 -3.79
N LYS A 163 -0.92 25.65 -3.62
CA LYS A 163 -1.82 24.47 -3.63
C LYS A 163 -1.69 23.59 -4.88
N LYS A 164 -1.70 24.20 -6.06
CA LYS A 164 -1.59 23.45 -7.33
C LYS A 164 -0.25 22.70 -7.44
N GLU A 165 0.84 23.37 -7.08
CA GLU A 165 2.19 22.78 -7.10
C GLU A 165 2.30 21.59 -6.14
N VAL A 166 1.75 21.70 -4.93
CA VAL A 166 1.80 20.61 -3.95
C VAL A 166 0.91 19.43 -4.36
N GLU A 167 -0.25 19.66 -4.95
CA GLU A 167 -1.13 18.61 -5.46
C GLU A 167 -0.47 17.81 -6.61
N GLU A 168 0.17 18.51 -7.56
CA GLU A 168 0.92 17.89 -8.64
C GLU A 168 2.07 17.03 -8.09
N LEU A 169 2.84 17.55 -7.12
CA LEU A 169 3.93 16.81 -6.48
C LEU A 169 3.44 15.62 -5.65
N ALA A 170 2.27 15.72 -5.02
CA ALA A 170 1.65 14.62 -4.27
C ALA A 170 1.22 13.48 -5.19
N LEU A 171 0.59 13.81 -6.32
CA LEU A 171 0.26 12.83 -7.37
C LEU A 171 1.51 12.16 -7.92
N ASP A 172 2.59 12.93 -8.13
CA ASP A 172 3.89 12.42 -8.54
C ASP A 172 4.45 11.41 -7.54
N CYS A 173 4.38 11.71 -6.24
CA CYS A 173 4.80 10.77 -5.19
C CYS A 173 3.98 9.48 -5.23
N ALA A 174 2.67 9.60 -5.43
CA ALA A 174 1.75 8.46 -5.46
C ALA A 174 1.99 7.56 -6.68
N ARG A 175 2.22 8.15 -7.86
CA ARG A 175 2.54 7.41 -9.10
C ARG A 175 3.91 6.75 -9.04
N LYS A 176 4.89 7.41 -8.42
CA LYS A 176 6.24 6.84 -8.21
C LYS A 176 6.28 5.81 -7.07
N ILE A 177 5.21 5.69 -6.28
CA ILE A 177 5.08 4.77 -5.13
C ILE A 177 6.27 4.98 -4.18
N LEU A 178 6.53 6.25 -3.83
CA LEU A 178 7.67 6.60 -2.98
C LEU A 178 7.50 6.06 -1.56
N ALA A 179 8.59 5.54 -0.99
CA ALA A 179 8.61 5.20 0.43
C ALA A 179 8.52 6.48 1.29
N PRO A 180 8.07 6.43 2.55
CA PRO A 180 7.81 7.65 3.33
C PRO A 180 9.04 8.56 3.47
N ARG A 181 10.23 7.97 3.65
CA ARG A 181 11.49 8.75 3.71
C ARG A 181 11.88 9.39 2.37
N GLU A 182 11.53 8.76 1.25
CA GLU A 182 11.76 9.31 -0.09
C GLU A 182 10.79 10.44 -0.37
N ALA A 183 9.51 10.25 -0.05
CA ALA A 183 8.47 11.25 -0.16
C ALA A 183 8.80 12.50 0.68
N VAL A 184 9.26 12.33 1.93
CA VAL A 184 9.74 13.44 2.76
C VAL A 184 10.89 14.19 2.11
N ARG A 185 11.91 13.48 1.60
CA ARG A 185 13.05 14.12 0.92
C ARG A 185 12.64 14.82 -0.37
N TRP A 186 11.66 14.28 -1.09
CA TRP A 186 11.15 14.85 -2.34
C TRP A 186 10.35 16.13 -2.07
N MET A 187 9.34 16.07 -1.21
CA MET A 187 8.49 17.21 -0.87
C MET A 187 9.29 18.32 -0.17
N ALA A 188 10.21 17.97 0.73
CA ALA A 188 11.03 18.96 1.42
C ALA A 188 11.95 19.74 0.47
N ARG A 189 12.49 19.09 -0.57
CA ARG A 189 13.29 19.77 -1.61
C ARG A 189 12.48 20.82 -2.38
N HIS A 190 11.17 20.61 -2.52
CA HIS A 190 10.24 21.57 -3.13
C HIS A 190 9.61 22.53 -2.10
N GLY A 191 10.02 22.43 -0.83
CA GLY A 191 9.56 23.31 0.24
C GLY A 191 8.20 22.96 0.83
N PHE A 192 7.74 21.70 0.72
CA PHE A 192 6.46 21.23 1.25
C PHE A 192 6.61 20.20 2.38
N CYS A 193 5.60 20.14 3.26
CA CYS A 193 5.50 19.13 4.30
C CYS A 193 4.86 17.86 3.74
N ALA A 194 5.63 16.77 3.61
CA ALA A 194 5.09 15.51 3.06
C ALA A 194 3.92 14.94 3.88
N TYR A 195 3.93 15.10 5.21
CA TYR A 195 2.87 14.57 6.07
C TYR A 195 1.52 15.26 5.87
N GLU A 196 1.53 16.57 5.58
CA GLU A 196 0.30 17.35 5.42
C GLU A 196 -0.16 17.39 3.95
N ALA A 197 0.71 16.98 3.01
CA ALA A 197 0.46 17.07 1.57
C ALA A 197 0.05 15.74 0.91
N LEU A 198 0.36 14.60 1.53
CA LEU A 198 0.12 13.25 1.00
C LEU A 198 -1.00 12.58 1.78
#